data_AF-A0A1X0DUI2-F1
#
_entry.id   AF-A0A1X0DUI2-F1
#
_cell.length_a   1.000
_cell.length_b   1.000
_cell.length_c   1.000
_cell.angle_alpha   90.00
_cell.angle_beta   90.00
_cell.angle_gamma   90.00
#
_symmetry.space_group_name_H-M   'P 1'
#
loop_
_entity.id
_entity.type
_entity.pdbx_description
1 polymer ?
#
loop_
_entity_poly.entity_id
_entity_poly.type
_entity_poly.pdbx_seq_one_letter_code
_entity_poly.pdbx_strand_id
1 'polypeptide(L)'
;MLDARLDHVLSDGNSISLGELAGWVHRASTDAADRVRTASLQIGENFVMEGTLSWHKLPVSYVDELALGGYERLTVLDIEVPLAVAIEQSKCRWWEGRHSGLLTHGMQIGGRFISESALAQLYSGSCTASACATNARNLYIGANDAGIESEIFIVSRTATGAEYKARLTPDGDVQSWQGAPLGAVCINCGAVLKDPPAPTGRRAADAKQFPRASPPAGTRRLRP
;
A
#
# COMPACT_ATOMS: atom_id res chain seq x y z
N MET A 1 -9.12 2.51 -32.96
CA MET A 1 -8.66 1.31 -32.18
C MET A 1 -9.24 1.31 -30.78
N LEU A 2 -9.32 2.48 -30.11
CA LEU A 2 -10.01 2.61 -28.82
C LEU A 2 -11.52 2.33 -28.95
N ASP A 3 -12.19 2.94 -29.93
CA ASP A 3 -13.64 2.77 -30.15
C ASP A 3 -14.03 1.29 -30.34
N ALA A 4 -13.32 0.58 -31.21
CA ALA A 4 -13.53 -0.86 -31.43
C ALA A 4 -13.36 -1.74 -30.17
N ARG A 5 -12.64 -1.26 -29.13
CA ARG A 5 -12.52 -1.96 -27.85
C ARG A 5 -13.63 -1.54 -26.88
N LEU A 6 -13.99 -0.25 -26.85
CA LEU A 6 -15.11 0.25 -26.06
C LEU A 6 -16.46 -0.25 -26.58
N ASP A 7 -16.53 -0.68 -27.84
CA ASP A 7 -17.70 -1.32 -28.44
C ASP A 7 -17.69 -2.85 -28.26
N HIS A 8 -16.61 -3.43 -27.71
CA HIS A 8 -16.51 -4.86 -27.48
C HIS A 8 -17.25 -5.25 -26.20
N VAL A 9 -18.36 -5.97 -26.35
CA VAL A 9 -19.19 -6.45 -25.25
C VAL A 9 -18.65 -7.78 -24.70
N LEU A 10 -18.43 -7.82 -23.39
CA LEU A 10 -17.99 -9.02 -22.68
C LEU A 10 -19.19 -9.91 -22.30
N SER A 11 -18.92 -11.10 -21.76
CA SER A 11 -19.96 -12.07 -21.37
C SER A 11 -20.90 -11.58 -20.26
N ASP A 12 -20.52 -10.54 -19.52
CA ASP A 12 -21.34 -9.88 -18.50
C ASP A 12 -22.33 -8.86 -19.10
N GLY A 13 -22.34 -8.69 -20.44
CA GLY A 13 -23.21 -7.76 -21.14
C GLY A 13 -22.72 -6.31 -21.14
N ASN A 14 -21.58 -6.02 -20.52
CA ASN A 14 -20.98 -4.70 -20.47
C ASN A 14 -19.78 -4.63 -21.44
N SER A 15 -19.54 -3.45 -22.01
CA SER A 15 -18.34 -3.21 -22.81
C SER A 15 -17.04 -3.29 -22.00
N ILE A 16 -15.90 -3.35 -22.69
CA ILE A 16 -14.61 -3.01 -22.08
C ILE A 16 -14.65 -1.55 -21.61
N SER A 17 -14.28 -1.34 -20.35
CA SER A 17 -14.14 -0.05 -19.70
C SER A 17 -12.71 0.49 -19.82
N LEU A 18 -12.55 1.80 -19.73
CA LEU A 18 -11.22 2.44 -19.82
C LEU A 18 -10.24 1.97 -18.73
N GLY A 19 -10.74 1.67 -17.54
CA GLY A 19 -9.94 1.16 -16.43
C GLY A 19 -9.25 -0.17 -16.75
N GLU A 20 -9.83 -0.98 -17.63
CA GLU A 20 -9.24 -2.26 -18.07
C GLU A 20 -8.14 -2.06 -19.12
N LEU A 21 -8.11 -0.89 -19.75
CA LEU A 21 -7.08 -0.47 -20.70
C LEU A 21 -5.99 0.37 -20.02
N ALA A 22 -5.94 0.41 -18.68
CA ALA A 22 -4.97 1.21 -17.93
C ALA A 22 -3.50 0.88 -18.29
N GLY A 23 -3.22 -0.33 -18.75
CA GLY A 23 -1.90 -0.71 -19.26
C GLY A 23 -1.40 0.16 -20.43
N TRP A 24 -2.30 0.71 -21.25
CA TRP A 24 -1.94 1.56 -22.39
C TRP A 24 -1.38 2.92 -21.97
N VAL A 25 -1.86 3.43 -20.83
CA VAL A 25 -1.40 4.71 -20.27
C VAL A 25 -0.36 4.52 -19.17
N HIS A 26 0.05 3.29 -18.87
CA HIS A 26 0.97 2.99 -17.78
C HIS A 26 2.27 3.80 -17.89
N ARG A 27 2.95 3.74 -19.05
CA ARG A 27 4.19 4.51 -19.27
C ARG A 27 3.98 6.00 -19.09
N ALA A 28 2.95 6.58 -19.72
CA ALA A 28 2.66 8.00 -19.59
C ALA A 28 2.36 8.40 -18.14
N SER A 29 1.67 7.54 -17.38
CA SER A 29 1.39 7.79 -15.96
C SER A 29 2.64 7.68 -15.09
N THR A 30 3.55 6.75 -15.38
CA THR A 30 4.86 6.64 -14.71
C THR A 30 5.71 7.87 -14.99
N ASP A 31 5.81 8.29 -16.25
CA ASP A 31 6.58 9.50 -16.63
C ASP A 31 6.03 10.76 -15.94
N ALA A 32 4.70 10.86 -15.79
CA ALA A 32 4.07 11.97 -15.09
C ALA A 32 4.39 11.93 -13.58
N ALA A 33 4.30 10.76 -12.94
CA ALA A 33 4.64 10.58 -11.53
C ALA A 33 6.13 10.90 -11.26
N ASP A 34 7.03 10.44 -12.13
CA ASP A 34 8.47 10.73 -12.03
C ASP A 34 8.75 12.23 -12.12
N ARG A 35 8.09 12.97 -13.03
CA ARG A 35 8.22 14.43 -13.12
C ARG A 35 7.74 15.14 -11.86
N VAL A 36 6.60 14.71 -11.30
CA VAL A 36 6.10 15.28 -10.03
C VAL A 36 7.08 15.00 -8.90
N ARG A 37 7.62 13.77 -8.80
CA ARG A 37 8.66 13.43 -7.83
C ARG A 37 9.89 14.32 -7.97
N THR A 38 10.42 14.45 -9.19
CA THR A 38 11.59 15.31 -9.45
C THR A 38 11.33 16.76 -9.02
N ALA A 39 10.16 17.30 -9.32
CA ALA A 39 9.79 18.65 -8.89
C ALA A 39 9.70 18.76 -7.37
N SER A 40 9.05 17.81 -6.69
CA SER A 40 8.96 17.78 -5.21
C SER A 40 10.33 17.74 -4.55
N LEU A 41 11.25 16.89 -5.06
CA LEU A 41 12.62 16.78 -4.57
C LEU A 41 13.40 18.09 -4.77
N GLN A 42 13.24 18.76 -5.91
CA GLN A 42 13.92 20.03 -6.20
C GLN A 42 13.44 21.18 -5.32
N ILE A 43 12.15 21.19 -4.98
CA ILE A 43 11.56 22.21 -4.11
C ILE A 43 11.92 21.93 -2.63
N GLY A 44 12.16 20.66 -2.27
CA GLY A 44 12.47 20.24 -0.90
C GLY A 44 11.23 20.13 -0.01
N GLU A 45 10.06 19.90 -0.60
CA GLU A 45 8.81 19.73 0.15
C GLU A 45 8.68 18.31 0.72
N ASN A 46 7.95 18.16 1.83
CA ASN A 46 7.53 16.84 2.28
C ASN A 46 6.53 16.26 1.28
N PHE A 47 6.74 15.01 0.87
CA PHE A 47 5.84 14.32 -0.05
C PHE A 47 5.62 12.87 0.36
N VAL A 48 4.54 12.28 -0.15
CA VAL A 48 4.23 10.86 0.00
C VAL A 48 4.35 10.21 -1.35
N MET A 49 5.11 9.12 -1.42
CA MET A 49 5.23 8.31 -2.63
C MET A 49 4.43 7.02 -2.47
N GLU A 50 3.38 6.87 -3.27
CA GLU A 50 2.71 5.58 -3.42
C GLU A 50 3.38 4.78 -4.53
N GLY A 51 3.72 3.53 -4.23
CA GLY A 51 4.21 2.60 -5.23
C GLY A 51 4.36 1.21 -4.62
N THR A 52 4.43 0.20 -5.47
CA THR A 52 4.71 -1.16 -5.02
C THR A 52 6.17 -1.33 -4.64
N LEU A 53 7.09 -0.47 -5.06
CA LEU A 53 8.54 -0.65 -4.84
C LEU A 53 9.02 -2.04 -5.31
N SER A 54 8.46 -2.58 -6.38
CA SER A 54 8.70 -3.98 -6.81
C SER A 54 10.06 -4.20 -7.48
N TRP A 55 10.70 -3.14 -8.00
CA TRP A 55 11.98 -3.26 -8.69
C TRP A 55 13.16 -3.06 -7.74
N HIS A 56 14.05 -4.05 -7.67
CA HIS A 56 15.17 -4.13 -6.72
C HIS A 56 16.19 -2.97 -6.79
N LYS A 57 16.20 -2.17 -7.87
CA LYS A 57 17.10 -1.01 -7.98
C LYS A 57 16.52 0.27 -7.39
N LEU A 58 15.20 0.34 -7.19
CA LEU A 58 14.53 1.54 -6.68
C LEU A 58 15.01 1.95 -5.27
N PRO A 59 15.25 1.03 -4.31
CA PRO A 59 15.73 1.42 -2.99
C PRO A 59 16.99 2.29 -3.03
N VAL A 60 18.01 1.85 -3.77
CA VAL A 60 19.28 2.60 -3.91
C VAL A 60 19.04 3.94 -4.60
N SER A 61 18.31 3.94 -5.73
CA SER A 61 17.99 5.17 -6.47
C SER A 61 17.27 6.20 -5.60
N TYR A 62 16.33 5.76 -4.76
CA TYR A 62 15.57 6.66 -3.89
C TYR A 62 16.41 7.19 -2.73
N VAL A 63 17.29 6.39 -2.15
CA VAL A 63 18.25 6.89 -1.13
C VAL A 63 19.12 7.99 -1.72
N ASP A 64 19.68 7.76 -2.92
CA ASP A 64 20.53 8.75 -3.60
C ASP A 64 19.75 10.04 -3.90
N GLU A 65 18.52 9.92 -4.41
CA GLU A 65 17.63 11.06 -4.70
C GLU A 65 17.28 11.86 -3.43
N LEU A 66 16.94 11.18 -2.33
CA LEU A 66 16.60 11.81 -1.06
C LEU A 66 17.80 12.50 -0.42
N ALA A 67 18.97 11.85 -0.42
CA ALA A 67 20.19 12.41 0.12
C ALA A 67 20.64 13.65 -0.67
N LEU A 68 20.58 13.58 -2.01
CA LEU A 68 20.89 14.72 -2.88
C LEU A 68 19.89 15.87 -2.69
N GLY A 69 18.62 15.55 -2.42
CA GLY A 69 17.58 16.52 -2.09
C GLY A 69 17.67 17.09 -0.67
N GLY A 70 18.63 16.64 0.15
CA GLY A 70 18.82 17.12 1.52
C GLY A 70 17.73 16.68 2.50
N TYR A 71 17.01 15.58 2.21
CA TYR A 71 16.01 15.04 3.12
C TYR A 71 16.68 14.41 4.34
N GLU A 72 16.26 14.84 5.52
CA GLU A 72 16.81 14.36 6.79
C GLU A 72 15.98 13.23 7.41
N ARG A 73 14.74 13.03 6.93
CA ARG A 73 13.77 12.09 7.52
C ARG A 73 13.05 11.27 6.47
N LEU A 74 12.85 9.98 6.75
CA LEU A 74 12.10 9.06 5.91
C LEU A 74 11.16 8.19 6.74
N THR A 75 9.90 8.05 6.30
CA THR A 75 8.97 7.07 6.86
C THR A 75 8.57 6.08 5.76
N VAL A 76 8.86 4.80 5.99
CA VAL A 76 8.51 3.71 5.08
C VAL A 76 7.29 2.96 5.63
N LEU A 77 6.26 2.80 4.80
CA LEU A 77 5.10 1.95 5.10
C LEU A 77 5.18 0.69 4.24
N ASP A 78 5.51 -0.44 4.85
CA ASP A 78 5.55 -1.77 4.24
C ASP A 78 4.18 -2.43 4.42
N ILE A 79 3.38 -2.51 3.35
CA ILE A 79 1.99 -2.98 3.38
C ILE A 79 1.88 -4.36 2.74
N GLU A 80 1.51 -5.37 3.54
CA GLU A 80 1.55 -6.77 3.13
C GLU A 80 0.20 -7.49 3.27
N VAL A 81 -0.11 -8.32 2.28
CA VAL A 81 -1.22 -9.27 2.32
C VAL A 81 -0.78 -10.58 1.63
N PRO A 82 -1.35 -11.74 1.99
CA PRO A 82 -1.08 -12.97 1.27
C PRO A 82 -1.47 -12.85 -0.22
N LEU A 83 -0.73 -13.53 -1.11
CA LEU A 83 -1.01 -13.50 -2.56
C LEU A 83 -2.47 -13.83 -2.90
N ALA A 84 -3.05 -14.85 -2.24
CA ALA A 84 -4.45 -15.20 -2.45
C ALA A 84 -5.40 -14.03 -2.12
N VAL A 85 -5.10 -13.28 -1.07
CA VAL A 85 -5.88 -12.10 -0.68
C VAL A 85 -5.68 -10.96 -1.68
N ALA A 86 -4.44 -10.73 -2.15
CA ALA A 86 -4.16 -9.73 -3.19
C ALA A 86 -4.93 -10.02 -4.48
N ILE A 87 -4.95 -11.28 -4.92
CA ILE A 87 -5.69 -11.73 -6.11
C ILE A 87 -7.18 -11.47 -5.93
N GLU A 88 -7.77 -11.94 -4.82
CA GLU A 88 -9.21 -11.80 -4.59
C GLU A 88 -9.63 -10.32 -4.43
N GLN A 89 -8.89 -9.52 -3.66
CA GLN A 89 -9.18 -8.09 -3.51
C GLN A 89 -9.04 -7.34 -4.84
N SER A 90 -8.05 -7.70 -5.67
CA SER A 90 -7.88 -7.12 -6.99
C SER A 90 -9.06 -7.44 -7.90
N LYS A 91 -9.54 -8.69 -7.91
CA LYS A 91 -10.73 -9.09 -8.66
C LYS A 91 -11.97 -8.34 -8.18
N CYS A 92 -12.19 -8.28 -6.87
CA CYS A 92 -13.31 -7.54 -6.29
C CYS A 92 -13.28 -6.07 -6.71
N ARG A 93 -12.13 -5.38 -6.55
CA ARG A 93 -11.96 -3.98 -6.94
C ARG A 93 -12.26 -3.76 -8.43
N TRP A 94 -11.78 -4.66 -9.29
CA TRP A 94 -12.08 -4.60 -10.73
C TRP A 94 -13.57 -4.76 -11.00
N TRP A 95 -14.19 -5.79 -10.43
CA TRP A 95 -15.60 -6.14 -10.66
C TRP A 95 -16.57 -5.08 -10.11
N GLU A 96 -16.35 -4.62 -8.89
CA GLU A 96 -17.11 -3.52 -8.27
C GLU A 96 -16.95 -2.24 -9.08
N GLY A 97 -15.73 -1.92 -9.52
CA GLY A 97 -15.48 -0.76 -10.37
C GLY A 97 -16.25 -0.80 -11.68
N ARG A 98 -16.29 -1.95 -12.36
CA ARG A 98 -17.09 -2.16 -13.59
C ARG A 98 -18.58 -1.88 -13.36
N HIS A 99 -19.13 -2.36 -12.24
CA HIS A 99 -20.56 -2.27 -11.93
C HIS A 99 -20.97 -1.03 -11.12
N SER A 100 -20.01 -0.18 -10.73
CA SER A 100 -20.28 0.96 -9.85
C SER A 100 -21.19 2.03 -10.46
N GLY A 101 -21.23 2.13 -11.80
CA GLY A 101 -21.92 3.22 -12.51
C GLY A 101 -21.35 4.62 -12.23
N LEU A 102 -20.21 4.71 -11.53
CA LEU A 102 -19.61 5.99 -11.13
C LEU A 102 -19.02 6.71 -12.34
N LEU A 103 -19.43 7.97 -12.51
CA LEU A 103 -18.90 8.85 -13.55
C LEU A 103 -17.77 9.73 -12.98
N THR A 104 -16.64 9.74 -13.67
CA THR A 104 -15.52 10.65 -13.41
C THR A 104 -15.42 11.59 -14.61
N HIS A 105 -15.56 12.91 -14.38
CA HIS A 105 -15.62 13.91 -15.46
C HIS A 105 -16.65 13.59 -16.56
N GLY A 106 -17.81 13.03 -16.16
CA GLY A 106 -18.89 12.65 -17.08
C GLY A 106 -18.68 11.32 -17.82
N MET A 107 -17.63 10.56 -17.50
CA MET A 107 -17.31 9.30 -18.17
C MET A 107 -17.19 8.14 -17.17
N GLN A 108 -17.76 6.98 -17.50
CA GLN A 108 -17.60 5.77 -16.70
C GLN A 108 -16.22 5.16 -16.98
N ILE A 109 -15.29 5.31 -16.02
CA ILE A 109 -13.94 4.76 -16.16
C ILE A 109 -13.93 3.24 -15.88
N GLY A 110 -14.81 2.75 -15.01
CA GLY A 110 -14.86 1.34 -14.62
C GLY A 110 -13.75 0.93 -13.64
N GLY A 111 -13.54 -0.38 -13.48
CA GLY A 111 -12.53 -0.95 -12.59
C GLY A 111 -11.18 -1.14 -13.26
N ARG A 112 -10.09 -1.01 -12.50
CA ARG A 112 -8.74 -1.33 -13.01
C ARG A 112 -8.52 -2.84 -12.99
N PHE A 113 -8.22 -3.39 -14.16
CA PHE A 113 -7.85 -4.80 -14.29
C PHE A 113 -6.35 -4.99 -14.11
N ILE A 114 -5.97 -6.04 -13.38
CA ILE A 114 -4.61 -6.58 -13.35
C ILE A 114 -4.73 -8.11 -13.32
N SER A 115 -3.91 -8.78 -14.13
CA SER A 115 -3.93 -10.24 -14.23
C SER A 115 -3.31 -10.89 -12.98
N GLU A 116 -3.79 -12.09 -12.64
CA GLU A 116 -3.22 -12.90 -11.54
C GLU A 116 -1.72 -13.16 -11.73
N SER A 117 -1.26 -13.39 -12.96
CA SER A 117 0.16 -13.62 -13.26
C SER A 117 1.03 -12.38 -12.96
N ALA A 118 0.55 -11.18 -13.27
CA ALA A 118 1.24 -9.93 -12.93
C ALA A 118 1.32 -9.72 -11.41
N LEU A 119 0.29 -10.09 -10.65
CA LEU A 119 0.34 -10.08 -9.18
C LEU A 119 1.32 -11.13 -8.66
N ALA A 120 1.25 -12.36 -9.17
CA ALA A 120 2.12 -13.45 -8.76
C ALA A 120 3.61 -13.13 -8.95
N GLN A 121 3.98 -12.35 -9.97
CA GLN A 121 5.36 -11.89 -10.17
C GLN A 121 5.90 -11.01 -9.03
N LEU A 122 5.02 -10.38 -8.25
CA LEU A 122 5.41 -9.61 -7.06
C LEU A 122 5.72 -10.51 -5.85
N TYR A 123 5.35 -11.79 -5.91
CA TYR A 123 5.52 -12.76 -4.83
C TYR A 123 6.46 -13.87 -5.32
N SER A 124 7.71 -13.86 -4.87
CA SER A 124 8.70 -14.85 -5.30
C SER A 124 8.99 -15.91 -4.23
N GLY A 125 9.02 -17.18 -4.64
CA GLY A 125 9.51 -18.31 -3.84
C GLY A 125 8.51 -18.90 -2.85
N SER A 126 9.02 -19.62 -1.84
CA SER A 126 8.23 -20.15 -0.71
C SER A 126 7.87 -19.10 0.35
N CYS A 127 8.24 -17.84 0.09
CA CYS A 127 7.99 -16.71 0.96
C CYS A 127 6.54 -16.26 0.80
N THR A 128 5.88 -16.01 1.93
CA THR A 128 4.48 -15.58 1.98
C THR A 128 4.31 -14.06 1.80
N ALA A 129 5.42 -13.31 1.76
CA ALA A 129 5.45 -11.87 1.56
C ALA A 129 6.00 -11.49 0.18
N SER A 130 5.67 -10.28 -0.25
CA SER A 130 6.06 -9.77 -1.56
C SER A 130 7.56 -9.43 -1.63
N ALA A 131 8.10 -9.37 -2.86
CA ALA A 131 9.42 -8.80 -3.12
C ALA A 131 9.49 -7.30 -2.75
N CYS A 132 8.33 -6.63 -2.69
CA CYS A 132 8.19 -5.24 -2.27
C CYS A 132 8.64 -5.05 -0.82
N ALA A 133 8.27 -5.97 0.08
CA ALA A 133 8.67 -5.95 1.48
C ALA A 133 10.20 -5.99 1.65
N THR A 134 10.88 -6.81 0.85
CA THR A 134 12.36 -6.83 0.83
C THR A 134 12.93 -5.50 0.36
N ASN A 135 12.37 -4.91 -0.69
CA ASN A 135 12.85 -3.62 -1.19
C ASN A 135 12.56 -2.47 -0.20
N ALA A 136 11.43 -2.51 0.52
CA ALA A 136 11.11 -1.53 1.56
C ALA A 136 12.14 -1.55 2.69
N ARG A 137 12.61 -2.75 3.08
CA ARG A 137 13.69 -2.90 4.06
C ARG A 137 15.02 -2.42 3.54
N ASN A 138 15.36 -2.74 2.29
CA ASN A 138 16.58 -2.23 1.68
C ASN A 138 16.59 -0.69 1.60
N LEU A 139 15.43 -0.08 1.34
CA LEU A 139 15.27 1.38 1.34
C LEU A 139 15.48 1.94 2.76
N TYR A 140 14.84 1.34 3.76
CA TYR A 140 15.01 1.71 5.16
C TYR A 140 16.47 1.61 5.63
N ILE A 141 17.15 0.51 5.35
CA ILE A 141 18.55 0.28 5.73
C ILE A 141 19.45 1.29 5.01
N GLY A 142 19.32 1.40 3.69
CA GLY A 142 20.15 2.31 2.89
C GLY A 142 19.97 3.78 3.28
N ALA A 143 18.76 4.19 3.66
CA ALA A 143 18.50 5.54 4.13
C ALA A 143 19.20 5.83 5.47
N ASN A 144 19.15 4.91 6.43
CA ASN A 144 19.90 5.05 7.69
C ASN A 144 21.42 5.08 7.45
N ASP A 145 21.94 4.22 6.57
CA ASP A 145 23.36 4.20 6.19
C ASP A 145 23.81 5.52 5.54
N ALA A 146 22.90 6.19 4.82
CA ALA A 146 23.12 7.52 4.24
C ALA A 146 22.94 8.68 5.24
N GLY A 147 22.62 8.40 6.51
CA GLY A 147 22.41 9.40 7.55
C GLY A 147 21.02 10.05 7.55
N ILE A 148 20.04 9.48 6.85
CA ILE A 148 18.65 9.93 6.86
C ILE A 148 17.93 9.23 8.02
N GLU A 149 17.40 9.99 8.97
CA GLU A 149 16.65 9.47 10.12
C GLU A 149 15.40 8.73 9.62
N SER A 150 15.43 7.39 9.68
CA SER A 150 14.41 6.57 9.04
C SER A 150 13.59 5.77 10.04
N GLU A 151 12.29 5.62 9.74
CA GLU A 151 11.39 4.69 10.42
C GLU A 151 10.70 3.79 9.40
N ILE A 152 10.47 2.52 9.74
CA ILE A 152 9.66 1.61 8.94
C ILE A 152 8.55 0.98 9.78
N PHE A 153 7.34 1.08 9.26
CA PHE A 153 6.14 0.46 9.81
C PHE A 153 5.68 -0.64 8.87
N ILE A 154 5.54 -1.85 9.40
CA ILE A 154 5.01 -3.00 8.68
C ILE A 154 3.56 -3.15 9.08
N VAL A 155 2.67 -3.11 8.10
CA VAL A 155 1.23 -3.34 8.29
C VAL A 155 0.84 -4.51 7.42
N SER A 156 0.33 -5.57 8.04
CA SER A 156 -0.18 -6.71 7.30
C SER A 156 -1.64 -7.00 7.60
N ARG A 157 -2.37 -7.48 6.60
CA ARG A 157 -3.75 -7.94 6.76
C ARG A 157 -3.91 -9.39 6.33
N THR A 158 -4.51 -10.20 7.19
CA THR A 158 -4.81 -11.61 6.88
C THR A 158 -6.05 -11.73 6.00
N ALA A 159 -6.29 -12.94 5.47
CA ALA A 159 -7.51 -13.26 4.73
C ALA A 159 -8.80 -13.03 5.54
N THR A 160 -8.75 -13.11 6.87
CA THR A 160 -9.90 -12.83 7.75
C THR A 160 -10.09 -11.35 8.06
N GLY A 161 -9.26 -10.47 7.49
CA GLY A 161 -9.30 -9.03 7.74
C GLY A 161 -8.63 -8.58 9.04
N ALA A 162 -7.95 -9.49 9.76
CA ALA A 162 -7.19 -9.12 10.95
C ALA A 162 -5.95 -8.33 10.55
N GLU A 163 -5.70 -7.21 11.24
CA GLU A 163 -4.59 -6.30 10.98
C GLU A 163 -3.50 -6.51 12.03
N TYR A 164 -2.26 -6.61 11.57
CA TYR A 164 -1.07 -6.77 12.40
C TYR A 164 -0.12 -5.63 12.06
N LYS A 165 0.47 -5.02 13.09
CA LYS A 165 1.39 -3.91 12.93
C LYS A 165 2.67 -4.17 13.70
N ALA A 166 3.80 -3.81 13.10
CA ALA A 166 5.07 -3.71 13.79
C ALA A 166 5.89 -2.54 13.29
N ARG A 167 6.89 -2.18 14.08
CA ARG A 167 7.98 -1.29 13.71
C ARG A 167 9.29 -2.07 13.70
N LEU A 168 10.14 -1.82 12.72
CA LEU A 168 11.54 -2.29 12.79
C LEU A 168 12.38 -1.19 13.46
N THR A 169 13.20 -1.56 14.45
CA THR A 169 14.20 -0.67 15.02
C THR A 169 15.45 -0.65 14.13
N PRO A 170 16.32 0.37 14.27
CA PRO A 170 17.61 0.41 13.57
C PRO A 170 18.48 -0.83 13.82
N ASP A 171 18.38 -1.41 15.01
CA ASP A 171 19.10 -2.63 15.41
C ASP A 171 18.51 -3.92 14.79
N GLY A 172 17.41 -3.79 14.04
CA GLY A 172 16.69 -4.90 13.42
C GLY A 172 15.64 -5.57 14.30
N ASP A 173 15.34 -5.03 15.48
CA ASP A 173 14.30 -5.56 16.36
C ASP A 173 12.91 -5.25 15.82
N VAL A 174 12.02 -6.24 15.87
CA VAL A 174 10.62 -6.06 15.51
C VAL A 174 9.80 -5.76 16.77
N GLN A 175 9.34 -4.52 16.89
CA GLN A 175 8.39 -4.10 17.93
C GLN A 175 6.97 -4.26 17.42
N SER A 176 6.32 -5.38 17.76
CA SER A 176 4.93 -5.64 17.38
C SER A 176 3.94 -5.01 18.35
N TRP A 177 2.88 -4.38 17.84
CA TRP A 177 1.75 -3.94 18.68
C TRP A 177 0.72 -5.05 18.90
N GLN A 178 0.49 -5.91 17.90
CA GLN A 178 -0.51 -6.96 17.88
C GLN A 178 0.00 -8.14 17.05
N GLY A 179 0.67 -9.12 17.66
CA GLY A 179 1.17 -10.33 16.98
C GLY A 179 2.28 -10.09 15.94
N ALA A 180 2.75 -11.18 15.31
CA ALA A 180 3.76 -11.11 14.26
C ALA A 180 3.12 -10.73 12.91
N PRO A 181 3.49 -9.59 12.28
CA PRO A 181 2.96 -9.24 10.96
C PRO A 181 3.48 -10.19 9.89
N LEU A 182 2.63 -10.50 8.91
CA LEU A 182 3.07 -11.13 7.67
C LEU A 182 4.16 -10.28 7.04
N GLY A 183 5.22 -10.92 6.57
CA GLY A 183 6.32 -10.20 5.97
C GLY A 183 7.40 -9.77 6.95
N ALA A 184 7.11 -9.59 8.24
CA ALA A 184 8.15 -9.25 9.22
C ALA A 184 9.22 -10.33 9.27
N VAL A 185 10.48 -9.94 9.44
CA VAL A 185 11.61 -10.89 9.39
C VAL A 185 11.98 -11.29 10.82
N CYS A 186 12.11 -12.60 11.07
CA CYS A 186 12.65 -13.11 12.34
C CYS A 186 14.13 -12.70 12.47
N ILE A 187 14.45 -11.93 13.52
CA ILE A 187 15.80 -11.40 13.79
C ILE A 187 16.89 -12.47 13.89
N ASN A 188 16.55 -13.69 14.33
CA ASN A 188 17.54 -14.74 14.53
C ASN A 188 17.86 -15.55 13.27
N CYS A 189 16.98 -15.56 12.27
CA CYS A 189 17.16 -16.46 11.12
C CYS A 189 16.84 -15.84 9.76
N GLY A 190 16.45 -14.56 9.70
CA GLY A 190 16.10 -13.91 8.43
C GLY A 190 14.82 -14.46 7.80
N ALA A 191 14.09 -15.35 8.48
CA ALA A 191 12.89 -15.95 7.94
C ALA A 191 11.74 -14.93 7.96
N VAL A 192 11.16 -14.70 6.79
CA VAL A 192 9.90 -13.97 6.63
C VAL A 192 8.82 -14.72 7.42
N LEU A 193 8.25 -14.04 8.42
CA LEU A 193 7.16 -14.55 9.24
C LEU A 193 5.99 -14.88 8.30
N LYS A 194 5.57 -16.14 8.38
CA LYS A 194 4.44 -16.68 7.64
C LYS A 194 3.15 -16.09 8.18
N ASP A 195 2.07 -16.30 7.42
CA ASP A 195 0.72 -15.97 7.85
C ASP A 195 0.52 -16.40 9.31
N PRO A 196 0.20 -15.46 10.23
CA PRO A 196 -0.12 -15.85 11.60
C PRO A 196 -1.30 -16.82 11.55
N PRO A 197 -1.30 -17.88 12.38
CA PRO A 197 -2.42 -18.82 12.40
C PRO A 197 -3.71 -18.04 12.62
N ALA A 198 -4.77 -18.42 11.89
CA ALA A 198 -6.08 -17.78 12.02
C ALA A 198 -6.42 -17.69 13.52
N PRO A 199 -6.92 -16.53 13.99
CA PRO A 199 -7.23 -16.35 15.41
C PRO A 199 -8.19 -17.46 15.83
N THR A 200 -7.70 -18.40 16.65
CA THR A 200 -8.52 -19.48 17.19
C THR A 200 -9.55 -18.83 18.09
N GLY A 201 -10.81 -18.81 17.63
CA GLY A 201 -11.84 -17.98 18.20
C GLY A 201 -12.02 -18.15 19.71
N ARG A 202 -12.12 -17.02 20.41
CA ARG A 202 -13.06 -16.86 21.52
C ARG A 202 -13.80 -15.53 21.40
N ARG A 203 -15.10 -15.71 21.11
CA ARG A 203 -16.29 -14.90 21.43
C ARG A 203 -16.42 -13.48 20.87
N ALA A 204 -17.43 -13.35 20.02
CA ALA A 204 -18.36 -12.24 20.06
C ALA A 204 -18.87 -12.02 21.50
N ALA A 205 -18.43 -10.92 22.12
CA ALA A 205 -19.11 -10.13 23.15
C ALA A 205 -18.08 -9.16 23.73
N ASP A 206 -18.09 -7.93 23.22
CA ASP A 206 -17.89 -6.70 23.99
C ASP A 206 -17.69 -5.55 22.99
N ALA A 207 -18.81 -5.05 22.48
CA ALA A 207 -18.87 -3.69 21.97
C ALA A 207 -18.61 -2.76 23.16
N LYS A 208 -17.33 -2.45 23.45
CA LYS A 208 -17.01 -1.32 24.30
C LYS A 208 -17.34 -0.06 23.51
N GLN A 209 -18.52 0.45 23.85
CA GLN A 209 -19.02 1.78 23.56
C GLN A 209 -17.88 2.80 23.66
N PHE A 210 -17.52 3.39 22.53
CA PHE A 210 -16.70 4.60 22.52
C PHE A 210 -17.42 5.67 23.34
N PRO A 211 -16.76 6.35 24.30
CA PRO A 211 -17.37 7.50 24.95
C PRO A 211 -17.57 8.59 23.89
N ARG A 212 -18.83 8.96 23.66
CA ARG A 212 -19.19 10.17 22.91
C ARG A 212 -18.53 11.35 23.62
N ALA A 213 -17.74 12.12 22.87
CA ALA A 213 -17.25 13.41 23.33
C ALA A 213 -18.46 14.30 23.67
N SER A 214 -18.60 14.65 24.95
CA SER A 214 -19.53 15.69 25.39
C SER A 214 -19.07 17.05 24.85
N PRO A 215 -19.99 17.90 24.36
CA PRO A 215 -19.63 19.25 23.94
C PRO A 215 -19.26 20.11 25.15
N PRO A 216 -18.31 21.07 25.02
CA PRO A 216 -17.94 21.95 26.12
C PRO A 216 -19.08 22.92 26.46
N ALA A 217 -19.50 22.93 27.72
CA ALA A 217 -20.48 23.85 28.26
C ALA A 217 -19.83 25.22 28.58
N GLY A 218 -20.21 26.24 27.81
CA GLY A 218 -20.60 27.57 28.30
C GLY A 218 -19.52 28.50 28.88
N THR A 219 -19.08 29.48 28.10
CA THR A 219 -18.69 30.80 28.62
C THR A 219 -19.90 31.74 28.62
N ARG A 220 -20.23 32.23 29.83
CA ARG A 220 -21.23 33.26 30.14
C ARG A 220 -21.12 34.46 29.19
N ARG A 221 -22.24 34.84 28.55
CA ARG A 221 -22.48 36.24 28.15
C ARG A 221 -23.42 36.87 29.16
N LEU A 222 -22.92 37.90 29.84
CA LEU A 222 -23.70 38.90 30.53
C LEU A 222 -24.59 39.63 29.51
N ARG A 223 -25.86 39.86 29.84
CA ARG A 223 -26.63 40.98 29.31
C ARG A 223 -27.10 41.83 30.50
N PRO A 224 -27.23 43.15 30.34
CA PRO A 224 -28.03 43.97 31.24
C PRO A 224 -29.50 43.56 31.18
#